data_AF-A0A527A5M5-F1
#
_entry.id   AF-A0A527A5M5-F1
#
_cell.length_a   1.000
_cell.length_b   1.000
_cell.length_c   1.000
_cell.angle_alpha   90.00
_cell.angle_beta   90.00
_cell.angle_gamma   90.00
#
_symmetry.space_group_name_H-M   'P 1'
#
loop_
_entity.id
_entity.type
_entity.pdbx_description
1 polymer ?
#
loop_
_entity_poly.entity_id
_entity_poly.type
_entity_poly.pdbx_seq_one_letter_code
_entity_poly.pdbx_strand_id
1 'polypeptide(L)'
;MNYALSMVCGLRPKDQIEATLGVQMAAIHLATMNAAMCMGQAKTWELKDSQERALNRLARTYVAQVEALKRYRSKGEQRVIVERVNVEKGGQAIVGNVAHGGGVGEEK
;
A
#
# COMPACT_ATOMS: atom_id res chain seq x y z
N MET A 1 -16.21 22.63 11.19
CA MET A 1 -15.45 22.29 9.97
C MET A 1 -15.88 20.91 9.50
N ASN A 2 -16.16 20.70 8.21
CA ASN A 2 -16.62 19.41 7.68
C ASN A 2 -15.46 18.39 7.77
N TYR A 3 -15.66 17.25 8.45
CA TYR A 3 -14.63 16.21 8.65
C TYR A 3 -14.02 15.73 7.34
N ALA A 4 -14.85 15.46 6.33
CA ALA A 4 -14.38 14.98 5.04
C ALA A 4 -13.48 16.01 4.35
N LEU A 5 -13.87 17.29 4.42
CA LEU A 5 -13.04 18.38 3.89
C LEU A 5 -11.70 18.47 4.63
N SER A 6 -11.70 18.38 5.96
CA SER A 6 -10.46 18.38 6.75
C SER A 6 -9.53 17.22 6.40
N MET A 7 -10.09 16.01 6.18
CA MET A 7 -9.32 14.82 5.80
C MET A 7 -8.67 14.99 4.43
N VAL A 8 -9.44 15.47 3.44
CA VAL A 8 -8.96 15.70 2.08
C VAL A 8 -7.90 16.81 2.06
N CYS A 9 -8.14 17.93 2.74
CA CYS A 9 -7.16 19.01 2.85
C CYS A 9 -5.86 18.55 3.53
N GLY A 10 -5.97 17.74 4.61
CA GLY A 10 -4.83 17.17 5.31
C GLY A 10 -3.98 16.22 4.45
N LEU A 11 -4.59 15.56 3.46
CA LEU A 11 -3.88 14.70 2.50
C LEU A 11 -2.91 15.48 1.60
N ARG A 12 -3.17 16.79 1.40
CA ARG A 12 -2.46 17.67 0.47
C ARG A 12 -2.35 17.03 -0.93
N PRO A 13 -3.49 16.79 -1.61
CA PRO A 13 -3.49 16.13 -2.91
C PRO A 13 -2.68 16.93 -3.93
N LYS A 14 -1.85 16.25 -4.71
CA LYS A 14 -0.98 16.84 -5.74
C LYS A 14 -1.67 17.00 -7.09
N ASP A 15 -2.72 16.22 -7.33
CA ASP A 15 -3.50 16.22 -8.55
C ASP A 15 -4.96 15.78 -8.27
N GLN A 16 -5.77 15.75 -9.32
CA GLN A 16 -7.19 15.38 -9.24
C GLN A 16 -7.40 13.92 -8.83
N ILE A 17 -6.48 13.02 -9.16
CA ILE A 17 -6.59 11.60 -8.80
C ILE A 17 -6.38 11.45 -7.29
N GLU A 18 -5.37 12.10 -6.72
CA GLU A 18 -5.16 12.13 -5.27
C GLU A 18 -6.34 12.79 -4.54
N ALA A 19 -6.91 13.86 -5.10
CA ALA A 19 -8.06 14.54 -4.50
C ALA A 19 -9.30 13.63 -4.45
N THR A 20 -9.59 12.94 -5.57
CA THR A 20 -10.72 12.01 -5.66
C THR A 20 -10.52 10.81 -4.74
N LEU A 21 -9.30 10.26 -4.68
CA LEU A 21 -8.94 9.19 -3.76
C LEU A 21 -9.11 9.64 -2.30
N GLY A 22 -8.69 10.86 -1.95
CA GLY A 22 -8.90 11.44 -0.63
C GLY A 22 -10.37 11.55 -0.24
N VAL A 23 -11.24 11.98 -1.17
CA VAL A 23 -12.70 12.02 -0.94
C VAL A 23 -13.24 10.62 -0.69
N GLN A 24 -12.82 9.63 -1.48
CA GLN A 24 -13.22 8.24 -1.27
C GLN A 24 -12.74 7.69 0.08
N MET A 25 -11.50 7.99 0.47
CA MET A 25 -10.95 7.60 1.78
C MET A 25 -11.75 8.20 2.94
N ALA A 26 -12.17 9.45 2.83
CA ALA A 26 -13.01 10.10 3.84
C ALA A 26 -14.38 9.43 3.97
N ALA A 27 -15.01 9.11 2.83
CA ALA A 27 -16.29 8.40 2.81
C ALA A 27 -16.18 7.00 3.42
N ILE A 28 -15.13 6.24 3.08
CA ILE A 28 -14.87 4.92 3.65
C ILE A 28 -14.64 5.01 5.16
N HIS A 29 -13.86 5.99 5.63
CA HIS A 29 -13.65 6.17 7.07
C HIS A 29 -14.95 6.48 7.82
N LEU A 30 -15.79 7.38 7.28
CA LEU A 30 -17.09 7.68 7.86
C LEU A 30 -18.01 6.45 7.91
N ALA A 31 -18.02 5.66 6.83
CA ALA A 31 -18.76 4.40 6.80
C ALA A 31 -18.24 3.39 7.84
N THR A 32 -16.93 3.28 8.02
CA THR A 32 -16.32 2.42 9.07
C THR A 32 -16.75 2.87 10.45
N MET A 33 -16.72 4.18 10.75
CA MET A 33 -17.16 4.71 12.04
C MET A 33 -18.65 4.44 12.27
N ASN A 34 -19.48 4.60 11.24
CA ASN A 34 -20.90 4.29 11.33
C ASN A 34 -21.15 2.79 11.60
N ALA A 35 -20.46 1.90 10.88
CA ALA A 35 -20.54 0.46 11.13
C ALA A 35 -20.13 0.10 12.56
N ALA A 36 -19.07 0.73 13.09
CA ALA A 36 -18.64 0.54 14.48
C ALA A 36 -19.71 1.01 15.49
N MET A 37 -20.32 2.18 15.27
CA MET A 37 -21.42 2.67 16.12
C MET A 37 -22.63 1.74 16.07
N CYS A 38 -23.07 1.34 14.87
CA CYS A 38 -24.20 0.42 14.70
C CYS A 38 -23.92 -0.95 15.34
N MET A 39 -22.69 -1.47 15.23
CA MET A 39 -22.27 -2.71 15.87
C MET A 39 -22.36 -2.61 17.40
N GLY A 40 -21.99 -1.47 17.99
CA GLY A 40 -22.10 -1.21 19.44
C GLY A 40 -23.55 -1.11 19.93
N GLN A 41 -24.48 -0.72 19.06
CA GLN A 41 -25.91 -0.59 19.35
C GLN A 41 -26.75 -1.81 18.95
N ALA A 42 -26.14 -2.81 18.33
CA ALA A 42 -26.84 -3.97 17.80
C ALA A 42 -27.53 -4.77 18.93
N LYS A 43 -28.84 -5.01 18.77
CA LYS A 43 -29.67 -5.76 19.75
C LYS A 43 -29.69 -7.26 19.52
N THR A 44 -29.24 -7.71 18.34
CA THR A 44 -29.21 -9.12 17.96
C THR A 44 -27.82 -9.51 17.49
N TRP A 45 -27.52 -10.80 17.58
CA TRP A 45 -26.24 -11.34 17.14
C TRP A 45 -26.05 -11.21 15.64
N GLU A 46 -27.11 -11.42 14.86
CA GLU A 46 -27.10 -11.34 13.40
C GLU A 46 -26.78 -9.92 12.92
N LEU A 47 -27.35 -8.91 13.59
CA LEU A 47 -27.04 -7.51 13.30
C LEU A 47 -25.59 -7.20 13.67
N LYS A 48 -25.12 -7.69 14.82
CA LYS A 48 -23.73 -7.49 15.25
C LYS A 48 -22.73 -8.12 14.28
N ASP A 49 -22.96 -9.37 13.86
CA ASP A 49 -22.13 -10.07 12.86
C ASP A 49 -22.14 -9.36 11.50
N SER A 50 -23.30 -8.89 11.05
CA SER A 50 -23.42 -8.11 9.81
C SER A 50 -22.59 -6.82 9.85
N GLN A 51 -22.67 -6.07 10.95
CA GLN A 51 -21.91 -4.82 11.11
C GLN A 51 -20.41 -5.06 11.31
N GLU A 52 -20.02 -6.12 12.01
CA GLU A 52 -18.63 -6.55 12.16
C GLU A 52 -17.99 -6.82 10.78
N ARG A 53 -18.69 -7.57 9.92
CA ARG A 53 -18.22 -7.85 8.55
C ARG A 53 -18.10 -6.59 7.72
N ALA A 54 -19.06 -5.67 7.83
CA ALA A 54 -19.03 -4.39 7.13
C ALA A 54 -17.83 -3.55 7.58
N LEU A 55 -17.61 -3.43 8.89
CA LEU A 55 -16.47 -2.74 9.49
C LEU A 55 -15.15 -3.31 8.97
N ASN A 56 -14.97 -4.63 9.03
CA ASN A 56 -13.75 -5.29 8.57
C ASN A 56 -13.49 -5.11 7.06
N ARG A 57 -14.55 -5.12 6.23
CA ARG A 57 -14.41 -4.88 4.80
C ARG A 57 -13.96 -3.44 4.53
N LEU A 58 -14.62 -2.46 5.14
CA LEU A 58 -14.30 -1.04 4.97
C LEU A 58 -12.91 -0.70 5.51
N ALA A 59 -12.52 -1.24 6.65
CA ALA A 59 -11.19 -1.05 7.22
C ALA A 59 -10.08 -1.58 6.30
N ARG A 60 -10.26 -2.78 5.72
CA ARG A 60 -9.31 -3.33 4.73
C ARG A 60 -9.26 -2.49 3.45
N THR A 61 -10.40 -1.99 2.97
CA THR A 61 -10.43 -1.06 1.83
C THR A 61 -9.68 0.23 2.12
N TYR A 62 -9.82 0.79 3.32
CA TYR A 62 -9.10 2.00 3.72
C TYR A 62 -7.59 1.78 3.67
N VAL A 63 -7.09 0.67 4.22
CA VAL A 63 -5.66 0.32 4.15
C VAL A 63 -5.19 0.19 2.70
N ALA A 64 -5.97 -0.48 1.84
CA ALA A 64 -5.63 -0.61 0.42
C ALA A 64 -5.56 0.75 -0.29
N GLN A 65 -6.44 1.71 0.06
CA GLN A 65 -6.39 3.07 -0.48
C GLN A 65 -5.15 3.84 -0.02
N VAL A 66 -4.74 3.68 1.24
CA VAL A 66 -3.49 4.25 1.77
C VAL A 66 -2.28 3.71 1.00
N GLU A 67 -2.22 2.39 0.77
CA GLU A 67 -1.17 1.78 -0.03
C GLU A 67 -1.19 2.25 -1.48
N ALA A 68 -2.37 2.34 -2.09
CA ALA A 68 -2.53 2.83 -3.45
C ALA A 68 -2.04 4.27 -3.59
N LEU A 69 -2.37 5.15 -2.63
CA LEU A 69 -1.86 6.52 -2.61
C LEU A 69 -0.34 6.57 -2.44
N LYS A 70 0.21 5.77 -1.53
CA LYS A 70 1.67 5.67 -1.34
C LYS A 70 2.35 5.25 -2.65
N ARG A 71 1.87 4.19 -3.29
CA ARG A 71 2.40 3.70 -4.58
C ARG A 71 2.25 4.75 -5.69
N TYR A 72 1.11 5.43 -5.76
CA TYR A 72 0.85 6.49 -6.74
C TYR A 72 1.85 7.64 -6.59
N ARG A 73 2.15 8.04 -5.35
CA ARG A 73 3.16 9.06 -5.02
C ARG A 73 4.60 8.60 -5.26
N SER A 74 4.87 7.30 -5.16
CA SER A 74 6.18 6.70 -5.35
C SER A 74 6.54 6.41 -6.82
N LYS A 75 5.69 6.73 -7.81
CA LYS A 75 5.92 6.46 -9.25
C LYS A 75 7.15 7.13 -9.89
N GLY A 76 8.07 7.72 -9.10
CA GLY A 76 9.30 8.35 -9.58
C GLY A 76 10.61 7.61 -9.25
N GLU A 77 10.61 6.56 -8.42
CA GLU A 77 11.86 5.87 -8.03
C GLU A 77 12.08 4.56 -8.80
N GLN A 78 12.16 4.63 -10.14
CA GLN A 78 12.95 3.63 -10.87
C GLN A 78 14.36 4.17 -10.99
N ARG A 79 15.17 3.94 -9.96
CA ARG A 79 16.57 4.40 -9.91
C ARG A 79 17.42 3.50 -10.81
N VAL A 80 17.52 3.84 -12.11
CA VAL A 80 18.49 3.21 -13.02
C VAL A 80 19.83 3.91 -12.82
N ILE A 81 20.74 3.26 -12.10
CA ILE A 81 22.12 3.73 -11.97
C ILE A 81 22.91 3.15 -13.15
N VAL A 82 23.38 4.02 -14.04
CA VAL A 82 24.23 3.62 -15.18
C VAL A 82 25.68 3.74 -14.75
N GLU A 83 26.33 2.61 -14.53
CA GLU A 83 27.78 2.52 -14.35
C GLU A 83 28.41 1.89 -15.58
N ARG A 84 29.48 2.49 -16.08
CA ARG A 84 30.22 2.00 -17.24
C ARG A 84 31.22 0.94 -16.76
N VAL A 85 30.83 -0.33 -16.87
CA VAL A 85 31.68 -1.46 -16.50
C VAL A 85 32.55 -1.83 -17.70
N ASN A 86 33.88 -1.78 -17.56
CA ASN A 86 34.80 -2.30 -18.58
C ASN A 86 35.11 -3.76 -18.26
N VAL A 87 34.82 -4.66 -19.19
CA VAL A 87 35.16 -6.07 -19.06
C VAL A 87 36.41 -6.32 -19.89
N GLU A 88 37.54 -6.45 -19.21
CA GLU A 88 38.83 -6.75 -19.83
C GLU A 88 38.86 -8.17 -20.41
N LYS A 89 39.83 -8.44 -21.29
CA LYS A 89 39.98 -9.73 -21.97
C LYS A 89 40.12 -10.87 -20.94
N GLY A 90 39.11 -11.75 -20.86
CA GLY A 90 39.04 -12.86 -19.91
C GLY A 90 38.08 -12.64 -18.73
N GLY A 91 37.49 -11.45 -18.56
CA GLY A 91 36.44 -11.20 -17.57
C GLY A 91 35.05 -11.61 -18.06
N GLN A 92 34.17 -12.04 -17.16
CA GLN A 92 32.76 -12.30 -17.44
C GLN A 92 31.89 -11.53 -16.45
N ALA A 93 30.89 -10.82 -16.97
CA ALA A 93 29.87 -10.15 -16.16
C ALA A 93 28.57 -10.94 -16.22
N ILE A 94 27.95 -11.20 -15.07
CA ILE A 94 26.68 -11.90 -14.96
C ILE A 94 25.61 -10.90 -14.57
N VAL A 95 24.49 -10.88 -15.30
CA VAL A 95 23.33 -10.03 -14.99
C VAL A 95 22.18 -10.92 -14.53
N GLY A 96 21.71 -10.72 -13.30
CA GLY A 96 20.66 -11.51 -12.69
C GLY A 96 20.93 -11.85 -11.22
N ASN A 97 20.06 -12.65 -10.61
CA ASN A 97 20.20 -13.07 -9.21
C ASN A 97 21.24 -14.19 -9.09
N VAL A 98 22.40 -13.90 -8.50
CA VAL A 98 23.51 -14.88 -8.35
C VAL A 98 23.41 -15.57 -6.98
N ALA A 99 23.20 -16.88 -6.96
CA ALA A 99 23.33 -17.71 -5.76
C ALA A 99 24.75 -18.29 -5.72
N HIS A 100 25.52 -17.96 -4.68
CA HIS A 100 26.87 -18.51 -4.47
C HIS A 100 26.78 -19.86 -3.74
N GLY A 101 26.93 -20.97 -4.47
CA GLY A 101 27.19 -22.28 -3.87
C GLY A 101 28.68 -22.41 -3.59
N GLY A 102 29.09 -22.27 -2.33
CA GLY A 102 30.49 -22.32 -1.88
C GLY A 102 31.15 -23.67 -2.15
N GLY A 103 32.43 -23.63 -2.53
CA GLY A 103 33.23 -24.79 -2.91
C GLY A 103 34.06 -25.42 -1.78
N VAL A 104 35.04 -26.23 -2.22
CA VAL A 104 36.12 -26.93 -1.47
C VAL A 104 35.68 -28.26 -0.87
N GLY A 105 36.25 -29.43 -1.20
CA GLY A 105 37.33 -29.81 -2.11
C GLY A 105 37.61 -31.30 -1.86
N GLU A 106 37.66 -32.13 -2.90
CA GLU A 106 38.12 -33.52 -2.81
C GLU A 106 39.39 -33.67 -3.65
N GLU A 107 40.51 -33.87 -2.96
CA GLU A 107 41.73 -34.40 -3.56
C GLU A 107 42.00 -35.78 -2.96
N LYS A 108 41.99 -36.77 -3.87
CA LYS A 108 42.57 -38.12 -3.85
C LYS A 108 42.18 -39.13 -2.76
#